data_AF-Q2SHU3-F1
#
_entry.id   AF-Q2SHU3-F1
#
_cell.length_a   1.000
_cell.length_b   1.000
_cell.length_c   1.000
_cell.angle_alpha   90.00
_cell.angle_beta   90.00
_cell.angle_gamma   90.00
#
_symmetry.space_group_name_H-M   'P 1'
#
loop_
_entity.id
_entity.type
_entity.pdbx_description
1 polymer ?
#
loop_
_entity_poly.entity_id
_entity_poly.type
_entity_poly.pdbx_seq_one_letter_code
_entity_poly.pdbx_strand_id
1 'polypeptide(L)'
;MSSLVKRVSVVLTESEARYAIQALVHYKEMCHLKATNPEATEDDEFFYANDQMGAAMALKSIQKASIEVFGEQILEFGHDSL
;
A
#
# COMPACT_ATOMS: atom_id res chain seq x y z
N MET A 1 -10.46 -15.93 -27.22
CA MET A 1 -9.32 -15.01 -27.05
C MET A 1 -8.70 -15.30 -25.68
N SER A 2 -7.46 -15.79 -25.64
CA SER A 2 -6.72 -16.00 -24.39
C SER A 2 -5.99 -14.70 -24.06
N SER A 3 -6.42 -13.98 -23.02
CA SER A 3 -5.64 -12.84 -22.52
C SER A 3 -4.39 -13.39 -21.85
N LEU A 4 -3.23 -12.95 -22.33
CA LEU A 4 -1.94 -13.37 -21.78
C LEU A 4 -1.73 -12.68 -20.43
N VAL A 5 -2.20 -13.29 -19.34
CA VAL A 5 -1.99 -12.78 -17.98
C VAL A 5 -0.54 -13.04 -17.58
N LYS A 6 0.32 -12.02 -17.70
CA LYS A 6 1.71 -12.08 -17.26
C LYS A 6 1.74 -11.97 -15.74
N ARG A 7 2.01 -13.08 -15.05
CA ARG A 7 2.21 -13.10 -13.59
C ARG A 7 3.68 -12.86 -13.28
N VAL A 8 3.94 -11.89 -12.42
CA VAL A 8 5.27 -11.65 -11.83
C VAL A 8 5.19 -12.11 -10.39
N SER A 9 6.13 -12.96 -9.98
CA SER A 9 6.31 -13.35 -8.57
C SER A 9 7.49 -12.56 -8.02
N VAL A 10 7.28 -11.94 -6.86
CA VAL A 10 8.31 -11.19 -6.13
C VAL A 10 8.47 -11.86 -4.78
N VAL A 11 9.72 -12.14 -4.40
CA VAL A 11 10.07 -12.67 -3.08
C VAL A 11 10.64 -11.50 -2.29
N LEU A 12 10.08 -11.26 -1.10
CA LEU A 12 10.52 -10.21 -0.19
C LEU A 12 11.14 -10.85 1.05
N THR A 13 12.22 -10.25 1.53
CA THR A 13 12.71 -10.43 2.90
C THR A 13 11.76 -9.75 3.88
N GLU A 14 11.91 -10.07 5.17
CA GLU A 14 11.12 -9.42 6.23
C GLU A 14 11.26 -7.88 6.19
N SER A 15 12.50 -7.38 6.04
CA SER A 15 12.78 -5.94 5.98
C SER A 15 12.13 -5.24 4.78
N GLU A 16 12.15 -5.89 3.60
CA GLU A 16 11.53 -5.35 2.39
C GLU A 16 10.00 -5.37 2.50
N ALA A 17 9.43 -6.41 3.11
CA ALA A 17 8.00 -6.49 3.38
C ALA A 17 7.56 -5.41 4.37
N ARG A 18 8.30 -5.17 5.46
CA ARG A 18 8.06 -4.05 6.40
C ARG A 18 8.06 -2.71 5.66
N TYR A 19 9.11 -2.47 4.86
CA TYR A 19 9.23 -1.23 4.09
C TYR A 19 8.07 -1.05 3.10
N ALA A 20 7.69 -2.12 2.38
CA ALA A 20 6.58 -2.06 1.44
C ALA A 20 5.24 -1.76 2.12
N ILE A 21 4.98 -2.37 3.29
CA ILE A 21 3.77 -2.10 4.09
C ILE A 21 3.79 -0.64 4.55
N GLN A 22 4.90 -0.15 5.10
CA GLN A 22 5.03 1.25 5.55
C GLN A 22 4.84 2.25 4.40
N ALA A 23 5.47 1.99 3.25
CA ALA A 23 5.32 2.82 2.07
C ALA A 23 3.86 2.88 1.58
N LEU A 24 3.14 1.76 1.61
CA LEU A 24 1.72 1.71 1.25
C LEU A 24 0.82 2.43 2.25
N VAL A 25 1.13 2.35 3.55
CA VAL A 25 0.44 3.13 4.59
C VAL A 25 0.61 4.63 4.31
N HIS A 26 1.85 5.09 4.15
CA HIS A 26 2.15 6.50 3.85
C HIS A 26 1.50 6.95 2.54
N TYR A 27 1.56 6.14 1.48
CA TYR A 27 0.96 6.47 0.19
C TYR A 27 -0.56 6.63 0.30
N LYS A 28 -1.23 5.70 0.99
CA LYS A 28 -2.67 5.75 1.22
C LYS A 28 -3.07 7.03 1.98
N GLU A 29 -2.32 7.42 3.01
CA GLU A 29 -2.55 8.65 3.77
C GLU A 29 -2.33 9.89 2.90
N MET A 30 -1.27 9.90 2.10
CA MET A 30 -1.00 10.99 1.15
C MET A 30 -2.13 11.15 0.13
N CYS A 31 -2.63 10.05 -0.45
CA CYS A 31 -3.77 10.10 -1.35
C CYS A 31 -5.03 10.64 -0.65
N HIS A 32 -5.29 10.23 0.59
CA HIS A 32 -6.41 10.76 1.36
C HIS A 32 -6.31 12.28 1.57
N LEU A 33 -5.13 12.77 1.97
CA LEU A 33 -4.88 14.19 2.19
C LEU A 33 -5.04 15.01 0.89
N LYS A 34 -4.59 14.46 -0.24
CA LYS A 34 -4.76 15.14 -1.53
C LYS A 34 -6.20 15.12 -2.03
N ALA A 35 -6.92 14.02 -1.84
CA ALA A 35 -8.33 13.89 -2.19
C ALA A 35 -9.26 14.77 -1.33
N THR A 36 -8.80 15.21 -0.16
CA THR A 36 -9.58 16.05 0.77
C THR A 36 -9.06 17.49 0.83
N ASN A 37 -8.11 17.85 -0.04
CA ASN A 37 -7.58 19.20 -0.11
C ASN A 37 -8.68 20.13 -0.65
N PRO A 38 -9.04 21.22 0.07
CA PRO A 38 -10.05 22.17 -0.40
C PRO A 38 -9.72 22.87 -1.72
N GLU A 39 -8.47 22.79 -2.19
CA GLU A 39 -8.02 23.28 -3.50
C GLU A 39 -8.02 22.21 -4.60
N ALA A 40 -8.41 20.96 -4.29
CA ALA A 40 -8.46 19.87 -5.27
C ALA A 40 -9.55 20.10 -6.32
N THR A 41 -9.27 19.72 -7.55
CA THR A 41 -10.32 19.61 -8.58
C THR A 41 -11.10 18.30 -8.42
N GLU A 42 -12.31 18.22 -8.98
CA GLU A 42 -13.12 16.99 -8.96
C GLU A 42 -12.37 15.79 -9.58
N ASP A 43 -11.56 16.05 -10.62
CA ASP A 43 -10.69 15.04 -11.23
C ASP A 43 -9.60 14.58 -10.25
N ASP A 44 -8.94 15.50 -9.55
CA ASP A 44 -7.94 15.17 -8.54
C ASP A 44 -8.54 14.31 -7.43
N GLU A 45 -9.72 14.69 -6.91
CA GLU A 45 -10.44 13.92 -5.89
C GLU A 45 -10.71 12.49 -6.37
N PHE A 46 -11.20 12.34 -7.60
CA PHE A 46 -11.47 11.03 -8.19
C PHE A 46 -10.19 10.19 -8.34
N PHE A 47 -9.12 10.75 -8.88
CA PHE A 47 -7.86 10.02 -9.07
C PHE A 47 -7.25 9.59 -7.74
N TYR A 48 -7.17 10.50 -6.76
CA TYR A 48 -6.58 10.18 -5.47
C TYR A 48 -7.47 9.23 -4.64
N ALA A 49 -8.80 9.30 -4.74
CA ALA A 49 -9.69 8.34 -4.11
C ALA A 49 -9.51 6.92 -4.70
N ASN A 50 -9.38 6.82 -6.02
CA ASN A 50 -9.13 5.54 -6.69
C ASN A 50 -7.76 4.94 -6.29
N ASP A 51 -6.72 5.77 -6.27
CA ASP A 51 -5.39 5.36 -5.82
C ASP A 51 -5.37 4.96 -4.34
N GLN A 52 -6.11 5.65 -3.49
CA GLN A 52 -6.29 5.29 -2.08
C GLN A 52 -6.91 3.90 -1.94
N MET A 53 -7.95 3.59 -2.74
CA MET A 53 -8.58 2.27 -2.77
C MET A 53 -7.61 1.19 -3.26
N GLY A 54 -6.86 1.46 -4.33
CA GLY A 54 -5.83 0.57 -4.86
C GLY A 54 -4.75 0.26 -3.82
N ALA A 55 -4.24 1.29 -3.14
CA ALA A 55 -3.26 1.16 -2.07
C ALA A 55 -3.80 0.35 -0.89
N ALA A 56 -5.07 0.56 -0.49
CA ALA A 56 -5.69 -0.20 0.59
C ALA A 56 -5.82 -1.70 0.26
N MET A 57 -6.17 -2.04 -0.99
CA MET A 57 -6.24 -3.43 -1.46
C MET A 57 -4.86 -4.10 -1.52
N ALA A 58 -3.85 -3.37 -2.01
CA ALA A 58 -2.47 -3.84 -2.04
C ALA A 58 -1.92 -4.05 -0.63
N LEU A 59 -2.14 -3.09 0.27
CA LEU A 59 -1.74 -3.13 1.67
C LEU A 59 -2.33 -4.36 2.36
N LYS A 60 -3.65 -4.59 2.23
CA LYS A 60 -4.32 -5.76 2.80
C LYS A 60 -3.72 -7.08 2.30
N SER A 61 -3.43 -7.17 1.00
CA SER A 61 -2.86 -8.37 0.38
C SER A 61 -1.44 -8.64 0.89
N ILE A 62 -0.59 -7.62 0.93
CA ILE A 62 0.80 -7.74 1.39
C ILE A 62 0.85 -8.01 2.88
N GLN A 63 0.05 -7.32 3.70
CA GLN A 63 -0.02 -7.58 5.15
C GLN A 63 -0.40 -9.03 5.41
N LYS A 64 -1.46 -9.55 4.76
CA LYS A 64 -1.88 -10.94 4.93
C LYS A 64 -0.75 -11.91 4.58
N ALA A 65 -0.14 -11.77 3.40
CA ALA A 65 0.94 -12.66 2.97
C ALA A 65 2.17 -12.55 3.88
N SER A 66 2.47 -11.36 4.38
CA SER A 66 3.63 -11.11 5.24
C SER A 66 3.43 -11.66 6.66
N ILE A 67 2.23 -11.54 7.23
CA ILE A 67 1.90 -12.13 8.55
C ILE A 67 1.98 -13.65 8.49
N GLU A 68 1.52 -14.29 7.42
CA GLU A 68 1.59 -15.74 7.24
C GLU A 68 3.03 -16.29 7.26
N VAL A 69 4.01 -15.48 6.83
CA VAL A 69 5.42 -15.89 6.72
C VAL A 69 6.25 -15.43 7.91
N PHE A 70 6.08 -14.17 8.33
CA PHE A 70 6.94 -13.50 9.29
C PHE A 70 6.29 -13.30 10.66
N GLY A 71 4.97 -13.47 10.80
CA GLY A 71 4.23 -13.20 12.04
C GLY A 71 3.72 -11.75 12.15
N GLU A 72 2.90 -11.48 13.17
CA GLU A 72 2.22 -10.18 13.35
C GLU A 72 3.18 -9.01 13.64
N GLN A 73 4.36 -9.30 14.21
CA GLN A 73 5.37 -8.29 14.52
C GLN A 73 5.85 -7.52 13.29
N ILE A 74 5.60 -8.03 12.07
CA ILE A 74 5.90 -7.33 10.82
C ILE A 74 5.13 -6.02 10.65
N LEU A 75 4.02 -5.86 11.37
CA LEU A 75 3.20 -4.65 11.38
C LEU A 75 3.66 -3.64 12.44
N GLU A 76 4.60 -4.01 13.31
CA GLU A 76 5.16 -3.10 14.30
C GLU A 76 6.15 -2.15 13.63
N PHE A 77 5.73 -0.89 13.47
CA PHE A 77 6.59 0.20 13.03
C PHE A 77 7.10 0.91 14.28
N GLY A 78 8.41 0.85 14.52
CA GLY A 78 9.02 1.60 15.62
C GLY A 78 8.91 3.10 15.36
N HIS A 79 8.55 3.87 16.40
CA HIS A 79 8.60 5.33 16.38
C HIS A 79 10.04 5.90 16.52
N ASP A 80 11.04 5.04 16.76
CA ASP A 80 12.39 5.42 17.23
C ASP A 80 13.47 5.46 16.14
N SER A 81 13.15 5.75 14.88
CA SER A 81 14.19 5.85 13.83
C SER A 81 13.88 6.86 12.72
N LEU A 82 13.51 8.08 13.12
CA LEU A 82 13.65 9.29 12.28
C LEU A 82 14.42 10.35 13.06
#